data_AF-A0A0J1BM59-F1
#
_entry.id   AF-A0A0J1BM59-F1
#
_cell.length_a   1.000
_cell.length_b   1.000
_cell.length_c   1.000
_cell.angle_alpha   90.00
_cell.angle_beta   90.00
_cell.angle_gamma   90.00
#
_symmetry.space_group_name_H-M   'P 1'
#
loop_
_entity.id
_entity.type
_entity.pdbx_description
1 polymer ?
#
loop_
_entity_poly.entity_id
_entity_poly.type
_entity_poly.pdbx_seq_one_letter_code
_entity_poly.pdbx_strand_id
1 'polypeptide(L)'
;MTAIFMSSSDKHLARAKLLYSEIILPKIRIRKRLVLSNIETVRMYDYFEEIQAAVIIIYSAVESLSNSLIPEDFNIQETKNGMNVNVDKQQIERNKSTSEKLKDIIPAAYKISSPTKFKCWGRFKELEKLRNDIIHLKGTSIQNKIQTKHILAQILDDTIFAKIKAVNDLIKELAKLLPYHIEYPILYNSEPIVPKKINSWNDLGTKPVPDFIP
;
A
#
# COMPACT_ATOMS: atom_id res chain seq x y z
N MET A 1 2.42 7.42 -8.64
CA MET A 1 1.14 6.95 -8.07
C MET A 1 1.26 6.53 -6.60
N THR A 2 2.24 5.70 -6.24
CA THR A 2 2.52 5.25 -4.86
C THR A 2 2.41 6.32 -3.79
N ALA A 3 3.11 7.47 -3.95
CA ALA A 3 3.10 8.56 -2.97
C ALA A 3 1.70 9.11 -2.67
N ILE A 4 0.86 9.24 -3.70
CA ILE A 4 -0.51 9.76 -3.60
C ILE A 4 -1.37 8.79 -2.79
N PHE A 5 -1.28 7.50 -3.09
CA PHE A 5 -1.99 6.47 -2.33
C PHE A 5 -1.55 6.43 -0.87
N MET A 6 -0.24 6.50 -0.59
CA MET A 6 0.24 6.53 0.79
C MET A 6 -0.28 7.76 1.55
N SER A 7 -0.20 8.95 0.95
CA SER A 7 -0.74 10.19 1.56
C SER A 7 -2.24 10.11 1.81
N SER A 8 -3.00 9.56 0.86
CA SER A 8 -4.45 9.38 1.00
C SER A 8 -4.79 8.37 2.10
N SER A 9 -4.11 7.23 2.14
CA SER A 9 -4.29 6.23 3.19
C SER A 9 -3.98 6.81 4.57
N ASP A 10 -2.92 7.61 4.72
CA ASP A 10 -2.58 8.23 6.00
C ASP A 10 -3.67 9.20 6.49
N LYS A 11 -4.31 9.95 5.58
CA LYS A 11 -5.45 10.83 5.92
C LYS A 11 -6.63 10.01 6.44
N HIS A 12 -6.98 8.94 5.74
CA HIS A 12 -8.05 8.03 6.15
C HIS A 12 -7.74 7.34 7.48
N LEU A 13 -6.50 6.86 7.65
CA LEU A 13 -6.03 6.25 8.89
C LEU A 13 -6.07 7.21 10.08
N ALA A 14 -5.70 8.48 9.87
CA ALA A 14 -5.74 9.50 10.92
C ALA A 14 -7.18 9.70 11.42
N ARG A 15 -8.15 9.82 10.50
CA ARG A 15 -9.57 9.94 10.84
C ARG A 15 -10.11 8.69 11.52
N ALA A 16 -9.78 7.51 11.00
CA ALA A 16 -10.18 6.23 11.61
C ALA A 16 -9.67 6.10 13.04
N LYS A 17 -8.41 6.49 13.32
CA LYS A 17 -7.85 6.47 14.68
C LYS A 17 -8.57 7.40 15.65
N LEU A 18 -8.95 8.61 15.20
CA LEU A 18 -9.73 9.55 16.01
C LEU A 18 -11.07 8.92 16.38
N LEU A 19 -11.85 8.45 15.39
CA LEU A 19 -13.14 7.79 15.61
C LEU A 19 -13.03 6.55 16.52
N TYR A 20 -11.99 5.74 16.31
CA TYR A 20 -11.72 4.56 17.14
C TYR A 20 -11.50 4.94 18.61
N SER A 21 -10.65 5.94 18.86
CA SER A 21 -10.31 6.38 20.21
C SER A 21 -11.50 6.99 20.96
N GLU A 22 -12.41 7.64 20.24
CA GLU A 22 -13.56 8.32 20.84
C GLU A 22 -14.75 7.39 21.11
N ILE A 23 -15.01 6.41 20.23
CA ILE A 23 -16.24 5.62 20.27
C ILE A 23 -15.97 4.17 20.65
N ILE A 24 -14.96 3.56 20.04
CA ILE A 24 -14.75 2.12 20.09
C ILE A 24 -13.96 1.75 21.34
N LEU A 25 -12.79 2.36 21.52
CA LEU A 25 -11.87 2.06 22.62
C LEU A 25 -12.51 2.20 24.01
N PRO A 26 -13.28 3.26 24.32
CA PRO A 26 -13.91 3.40 25.64
C PRO A 26 -14.92 2.29 25.92
N LYS A 27 -15.64 1.83 24.90
CA LYS A 27 -16.71 0.83 25.04
C LYS A 27 -16.17 -0.60 25.08
N ILE A 28 -15.11 -0.92 24.32
CA ILE A 28 -14.41 -2.22 24.39
C ILE A 28 -13.85 -2.45 25.80
N ARG A 29 -13.23 -1.43 26.40
CA ARG A 29 -12.59 -1.52 27.73
C ARG A 29 -13.58 -1.84 28.86
N ILE A 30 -14.83 -1.44 28.72
CA ILE A 30 -15.87 -1.61 29.76
C ILE A 30 -16.53 -3.00 29.67
N ARG A 31 -16.24 -3.82 28.64
CA ARG A 31 -16.83 -5.15 28.39
C ARG A 31 -18.37 -5.19 28.44
N LYS A 32 -19.03 -4.04 28.32
CA LYS A 32 -20.48 -3.97 28.18
C LYS A 32 -20.85 -4.24 26.72
N ARG A 33 -22.01 -4.87 26.52
CA ARG A 33 -22.65 -5.00 25.21
C ARG A 33 -22.60 -3.62 24.53
N LEU A 34 -22.08 -3.57 23.30
CA LEU A 34 -21.86 -2.31 22.59
C LEU A 34 -23.22 -1.71 22.20
N VAL A 35 -23.83 -0.97 23.12
CA VAL A 35 -25.05 -0.20 22.84
C VAL A 35 -24.62 1.15 22.31
N LEU A 36 -25.03 1.43 21.08
CA LEU A 36 -24.77 2.68 20.38
C LEU A 36 -26.08 3.46 20.29
N SER A 37 -26.01 4.75 20.59
CA SER A 37 -27.03 5.71 20.17
C SER A 37 -27.04 5.85 18.64
N ASN A 38 -28.07 6.50 18.09
CA ASN A 38 -28.14 6.76 16.65
C ASN A 38 -26.92 7.55 16.14
N ILE A 39 -26.46 8.55 16.91
CA ILE A 39 -25.28 9.36 16.58
C ILE A 39 -24.01 8.50 16.60
N GLU A 40 -23.82 7.68 17.63
CA GLU A 40 -22.65 6.79 17.71
C GLU A 40 -22.67 5.72 16.62
N THR A 41 -23.85 5.30 16.17
CA THR A 41 -24.01 4.36 15.05
C THR A 41 -23.55 4.98 13.74
N VAL A 42 -23.93 6.23 13.45
CA VAL A 42 -23.43 6.96 12.27
C VAL A 42 -21.90 7.07 12.31
N ARG A 43 -21.35 7.50 13.45
CA ARG A 43 -19.89 7.63 13.59
C ARG A 43 -19.14 6.30 13.52
N MET A 44 -19.79 5.19 13.87
CA MET A 44 -19.23 3.85 13.68
C MET A 44 -19.17 3.47 12.19
N TYR A 45 -20.17 3.85 11.39
CA TYR A 45 -20.10 3.69 9.94
C TYR A 45 -19.00 4.55 9.33
N ASP A 46 -18.86 5.81 9.76
CA ASP A 46 -17.74 6.66 9.35
C ASP A 46 -16.39 5.99 9.66
N TYR A 47 -16.26 5.35 10.82
CA TYR A 47 -15.05 4.58 11.16
C TYR A 47 -14.80 3.44 10.16
N PHE A 48 -15.84 2.64 9.88
CA PHE A 48 -15.73 1.51 8.96
C PHE A 48 -15.36 1.96 7.54
N GLU A 49 -15.89 3.09 7.08
CA GLU A 49 -15.54 3.67 5.77
C GLU A 49 -14.08 4.12 5.74
N GLU A 50 -13.66 4.92 6.72
CA GLU A 50 -12.31 5.46 6.81
C GLU A 50 -11.25 4.35 6.94
N ILE A 51 -11.47 3.34 7.78
CA ILE A 51 -10.49 2.25 7.95
C ILE A 51 -10.43 1.31 6.74
N GLN A 52 -11.56 1.00 6.10
CA GLN A 52 -11.57 0.18 4.88
C GLN A 52 -10.88 0.92 3.73
N ALA A 53 -11.16 2.22 3.58
CA ALA A 53 -10.46 3.07 2.61
C ALA A 53 -8.95 3.05 2.86
N ALA A 54 -8.51 3.22 4.12
CA ALA A 54 -7.10 3.16 4.46
C ALA A 54 -6.44 1.83 4.06
N VAL A 55 -7.10 0.69 4.33
CA VAL A 55 -6.63 -0.67 3.98
C VAL A 55 -6.52 -0.88 2.47
N ILE A 56 -7.56 -0.51 1.72
CA ILE A 56 -7.59 -0.68 0.26
C ILE A 56 -6.51 0.19 -0.38
N ILE A 57 -6.47 1.48 -0.01
CA ILE A 57 -5.59 2.47 -0.64
C ILE A 57 -4.12 2.16 -0.34
N ILE A 58 -3.76 1.78 0.90
CA ILE A 58 -2.36 1.47 1.21
C ILE A 58 -1.88 0.22 0.48
N TYR A 59 -2.76 -0.76 0.30
CA TYR A 59 -2.43 -1.94 -0.49
C TYR A 59 -2.25 -1.56 -1.96
N SER A 60 -3.13 -0.72 -2.52
CA SER A 60 -2.96 -0.18 -3.88
C SER A 60 -1.64 0.59 -4.05
N ALA A 61 -1.13 1.22 -2.99
CA ALA A 61 0.19 1.87 -3.03
C ALA A 61 1.32 0.85 -3.29
N VAL A 62 1.38 -0.23 -2.51
CA VAL A 62 2.41 -1.25 -2.68
C VAL A 62 2.22 -2.07 -3.95
N GLU A 63 0.98 -2.30 -4.39
CA GLU A 63 0.67 -2.93 -5.68
C GLU A 63 1.16 -2.07 -6.85
N SER A 64 0.84 -0.78 -6.85
CA SER A 64 1.33 0.17 -7.85
C SER A 64 2.85 0.23 -7.86
N LEU A 65 3.50 0.29 -6.70
CA LEU A 65 4.96 0.27 -6.61
C LEU A 65 5.53 -1.03 -7.17
N SER A 66 4.93 -2.17 -6.83
CA SER A 66 5.43 -3.48 -7.28
C SER A 66 5.39 -3.63 -8.80
N ASN A 67 4.36 -3.08 -9.46
CA ASN A 67 4.27 -3.07 -10.92
C ASN A 67 5.30 -2.11 -11.53
N SER A 68 5.38 -0.89 -10.99
CA SER A 68 6.36 0.12 -11.38
C SER A 68 7.82 -0.38 -11.29
N LEU A 69 8.14 -1.19 -10.28
CA LEU A 69 9.48 -1.76 -10.09
C LEU A 69 9.80 -2.88 -11.08
N ILE A 70 8.89 -3.37 -11.92
CA ILE A 70 9.26 -4.38 -12.92
C ILE A 70 9.86 -3.66 -14.14
N PRO A 71 11.12 -3.94 -14.53
CA PRO A 71 11.70 -3.34 -15.73
C PRO A 71 10.92 -3.76 -16.98
N GLU A 72 10.81 -2.87 -17.97
CA GLU A 72 10.04 -3.14 -19.22
C GLU A 72 10.51 -4.41 -19.94
N ASP A 73 11.83 -4.61 -20.04
CA ASP A 73 12.41 -5.76 -20.73
C ASP A 73 12.53 -7.01 -19.84
N PHE A 74 12.03 -6.96 -18.60
CA PHE A 74 12.10 -8.09 -17.69
C PHE A 74 11.13 -9.20 -18.08
N ASN A 75 11.65 -10.42 -18.15
CA ASN A 75 10.88 -11.61 -18.45
C ASN A 75 11.30 -12.77 -17.55
N ILE A 76 10.37 -13.70 -17.36
CA ILE A 76 10.61 -14.94 -16.62
C ILE A 76 10.13 -16.12 -17.46
N GLN A 77 10.82 -17.25 -17.34
CA GLN A 77 10.34 -18.50 -17.91
C GLN A 77 9.47 -19.23 -16.89
N GLU A 78 8.27 -19.61 -17.31
CA GLU A 78 7.36 -20.43 -16.50
C GLU A 78 6.96 -21.68 -17.26
N THR A 79 6.95 -22.82 -16.58
CA THR A 79 6.42 -24.04 -17.17
C THR A 79 4.91 -24.07 -17.01
N LYS A 80 4.19 -23.97 -18.14
CA LYS A 80 2.74 -24.07 -18.20
C LYS A 80 2.36 -25.27 -19.05
N ASN A 81 1.61 -26.21 -18.48
CA ASN A 81 1.19 -27.45 -19.15
C ASN A 81 2.38 -28.23 -19.78
N GLY A 82 3.53 -28.26 -19.08
CA GLY A 82 4.74 -28.95 -19.56
C GLY A 82 5.56 -28.20 -20.61
N MET A 83 5.13 -27.01 -21.05
CA MET A 83 5.87 -26.16 -21.98
C MET A 83 6.45 -24.93 -21.27
N ASN A 84 7.69 -24.55 -21.61
CA ASN A 84 8.28 -23.32 -21.12
C ASN A 84 7.71 -22.14 -21.90
N VAL A 85 7.03 -21.24 -21.19
CA VAL A 85 6.44 -20.02 -21.72
C VAL A 85 7.22 -18.84 -21.17
N ASN A 86 7.59 -17.91 -22.05
CA ASN A 86 8.17 -16.65 -21.64
C ASN A 86 7.05 -15.71 -21.19
N VAL A 87 7.14 -15.22 -19.96
CA VAL A 87 6.16 -14.33 -19.35
C VAL A 87 6.75 -12.94 -19.27
N ASP A 88 6.15 -12.01 -20.03
CA ASP A 88 6.57 -10.60 -20.09
C ASP A 88 6.05 -9.79 -18.89
N LYS A 89 6.51 -8.54 -18.79
CA LYS A 89 6.05 -7.60 -17.75
C LYS A 89 4.53 -7.48 -17.69
N GLN A 90 3.84 -7.34 -18.82
CA GLN A 90 2.39 -7.15 -18.84
C GLN A 90 1.65 -8.37 -18.26
N GLN A 91 2.12 -9.57 -18.59
CA GLN A 91 1.58 -10.82 -18.05
C GLN A 91 1.91 -10.98 -16.57
N ILE A 92 3.12 -10.59 -16.13
CA ILE A 92 3.48 -10.57 -14.71
C ILE A 92 2.54 -9.64 -13.94
N GLU A 93 2.33 -8.42 -14.43
CA GLU A 93 1.48 -7.41 -13.79
C GLU A 93 0.05 -7.90 -13.63
N ARG A 94 -0.49 -8.62 -14.61
CA ARG A 94 -1.89 -9.11 -14.59
C ARG A 94 -2.08 -10.39 -13.79
N ASN A 95 -1.12 -11.31 -13.84
CA ASN A 95 -1.33 -12.68 -13.38
C ASN A 95 -0.65 -13.01 -12.05
N LYS A 96 0.29 -12.18 -11.59
CA LYS A 96 1.00 -12.40 -10.33
C LYS A 96 0.44 -11.48 -9.25
N SER A 97 0.23 -12.05 -8.06
CA SER A 97 -0.15 -11.27 -6.89
C SER A 97 0.97 -10.29 -6.50
N THR A 98 0.61 -9.22 -5.78
CA THR A 98 1.57 -8.26 -5.24
C THR A 98 2.62 -8.95 -4.37
N SER A 99 2.20 -9.89 -3.52
CA SER A 99 3.16 -10.63 -2.69
C SER A 99 4.10 -11.53 -3.50
N GLU A 100 3.66 -12.18 -4.58
CA GLU A 100 4.55 -12.91 -5.50
C GLU A 100 5.55 -11.97 -6.18
N LYS A 101 5.08 -10.82 -6.67
CA LYS A 101 5.94 -9.80 -7.30
C LYS A 101 7.05 -9.34 -6.35
N LEU A 102 6.67 -9.02 -5.11
CA LEU A 102 7.61 -8.58 -4.08
C LEU A 102 8.57 -9.70 -3.64
N LYS A 103 8.07 -10.94 -3.51
CA LYS A 103 8.82 -12.05 -2.93
C LYS A 103 9.84 -12.64 -3.89
N ASP A 104 9.48 -12.79 -5.16
CA ASP A 104 10.23 -13.59 -6.13
C ASP A 104 10.67 -12.75 -7.35
N ILE A 105 9.80 -11.90 -7.89
CA ILE A 105 10.02 -11.22 -9.18
C ILE A 105 10.98 -10.03 -9.04
N ILE A 106 10.68 -9.09 -8.14
CA ILE A 106 11.52 -7.92 -7.90
C ILE A 106 12.92 -8.34 -7.41
N PRO A 107 13.04 -9.31 -6.47
CA PRO A 107 14.35 -9.88 -6.11
C PRO A 107 15.13 -10.45 -7.29
N ALA A 108 14.47 -11.17 -8.20
CA ALA A 108 15.12 -11.69 -9.40
C ALA A 108 15.56 -10.58 -10.37
N ALA A 109 14.69 -9.57 -10.59
CA ALA A 109 14.96 -8.46 -11.50
C ALA A 109 16.17 -7.61 -11.09
N TYR A 110 16.34 -7.35 -9.80
CA TYR A 110 17.42 -6.50 -9.28
C TYR A 110 18.53 -7.26 -8.55
N LYS A 111 18.45 -8.59 -8.48
CA LYS A 111 19.40 -9.46 -7.75
C LYS A 111 19.54 -9.07 -6.26
N ILE A 112 18.42 -8.73 -5.62
CA ILE A 112 18.35 -8.39 -4.19
C ILE A 112 17.80 -9.54 -3.35
N SER A 113 17.95 -9.46 -2.03
CA SER A 113 17.35 -10.43 -1.12
C SER A 113 15.82 -10.31 -1.06
N SER A 114 15.13 -11.44 -0.95
CA SER A 114 13.67 -11.46 -0.77
C SER A 114 13.22 -10.70 0.50
N PRO A 115 12.16 -9.87 0.42
CA PRO A 115 11.64 -9.10 1.56
C PRO A 115 10.90 -9.97 2.58
N THR A 116 10.75 -11.28 2.34
CA THR A 116 10.09 -12.22 3.25
C THR A 116 10.69 -12.30 4.65
N LYS A 117 11.97 -11.92 4.78
CA LYS A 117 12.68 -11.87 6.07
C LYS A 117 12.43 -10.57 6.86
N PHE A 118 11.76 -9.59 6.28
CA PHE A 118 11.48 -8.34 6.97
C PHE A 118 10.47 -8.54 8.09
N LYS A 119 10.68 -7.87 9.23
CA LYS A 119 9.79 -7.97 10.40
C LYS A 119 8.34 -7.57 10.11
N CYS A 120 8.12 -6.73 9.10
CA CYS A 120 6.80 -6.27 8.67
C CYS A 120 6.07 -7.26 7.74
N TRP A 121 6.77 -8.25 7.16
CA TRP A 121 6.22 -9.11 6.11
C TRP A 121 4.98 -9.89 6.53
N GLY A 122 4.97 -10.50 7.72
CA GLY A 122 3.82 -11.25 8.22
C GLY A 122 2.57 -10.37 8.33
N ARG A 123 2.70 -9.16 8.88
CA ARG A 123 1.61 -8.19 9.01
C ARG A 123 1.15 -7.65 7.65
N PHE A 124 2.06 -7.49 6.69
CA PHE A 124 1.71 -7.17 5.31
C PHE A 124 0.83 -8.26 4.68
N LYS A 125 1.20 -9.55 4.84
CA LYS A 125 0.41 -10.67 4.34
C LYS A 125 -0.98 -10.76 5.00
N GLU A 126 -1.07 -10.45 6.29
CA GLU A 126 -2.36 -10.33 6.97
C GLU A 126 -3.21 -9.19 6.40
N LEU A 127 -2.60 -8.03 6.11
CA LEU A 127 -3.30 -6.92 5.47
C LEU A 127 -3.76 -7.28 4.04
N GLU A 128 -2.92 -7.94 3.24
CA GLU A 128 -3.26 -8.42 1.90
C GLU A 128 -4.50 -9.32 1.94
N LYS A 129 -4.52 -10.26 2.89
CA LYS A 129 -5.67 -11.15 3.10
C LYS A 129 -6.93 -10.36 3.47
N LEU A 130 -6.83 -9.45 4.44
CA LEU A 130 -7.96 -8.62 4.87
C LEU A 130 -8.50 -7.76 3.72
N ARG A 131 -7.62 -7.13 2.94
CA ARG A 131 -8.00 -6.35 1.75
C ARG A 131 -8.73 -7.22 0.74
N ASN A 132 -8.25 -8.44 0.47
CA ASN A 132 -8.92 -9.36 -0.45
C ASN A 132 -10.30 -9.78 0.09
N ASP A 133 -10.41 -10.04 1.39
CA ASP A 133 -11.68 -10.33 2.05
C ASP A 133 -12.68 -9.17 1.92
N ILE A 134 -12.23 -7.91 2.09
CA ILE A 134 -13.05 -6.70 1.92
C ILE A 134 -13.55 -6.58 0.47
N ILE A 135 -12.66 -6.74 -0.53
CA ILE A 135 -13.03 -6.58 -1.95
C ILE A 135 -13.93 -7.73 -2.45
N HIS A 136 -13.77 -8.94 -1.90
CA HIS A 136 -14.50 -10.13 -2.35
C HIS A 136 -15.70 -10.50 -1.47
N LEU A 137 -16.28 -9.55 -0.74
CA LEU A 137 -17.58 -9.70 -0.09
C LEU A 137 -18.65 -10.10 -1.13
N LYS A 138 -18.97 -11.39 -1.23
CA LYS A 138 -20.08 -11.92 -2.06
C LYS A 138 -21.36 -11.97 -1.22
N GLY A 139 -22.53 -11.98 -1.86
CA GLY A 139 -23.90 -11.65 -1.33
C GLY A 139 -24.42 -12.25 0.00
N THR A 140 -25.69 -12.66 0.08
CA THR A 140 -26.40 -12.86 1.37
C THR A 140 -26.29 -14.25 2.02
N SER A 141 -25.40 -15.12 1.52
CA SER A 141 -25.26 -16.49 2.04
C SER A 141 -24.80 -16.52 3.51
N ILE A 142 -25.06 -17.64 4.21
CA ILE A 142 -24.61 -17.86 5.59
C ILE A 142 -23.08 -17.75 5.68
N GLN A 143 -22.35 -18.29 4.69
CA GLN A 143 -20.90 -18.20 4.62
C GLN A 143 -20.43 -16.74 4.57
N ASN A 144 -21.15 -15.89 3.84
CA ASN A 144 -20.82 -14.47 3.72
C ASN A 144 -21.12 -13.70 5.01
N LYS A 145 -22.13 -14.11 5.79
CA LYS A 145 -22.39 -13.54 7.13
C LYS A 145 -21.24 -13.87 8.09
N ILE A 146 -20.69 -15.08 8.04
CA ILE A 146 -19.52 -15.48 8.84
C ILE A 146 -18.29 -14.67 8.41
N GLN A 147 -18.04 -14.55 7.10
CA GLN A 147 -16.94 -13.75 6.58
C GLN A 147 -17.06 -12.28 6.99
N THR A 148 -18.26 -11.70 6.89
CA THR A 148 -18.52 -10.31 7.32
C THR A 148 -18.19 -10.12 8.81
N LYS A 149 -18.62 -11.04 9.68
CA LYS A 149 -18.27 -10.98 11.11
C LYS A 149 -16.76 -11.05 11.34
N HIS A 150 -16.06 -11.90 10.58
CA HIS A 150 -14.61 -12.03 10.67
C HIS A 150 -13.87 -10.76 10.21
N ILE A 151 -14.32 -10.14 9.12
CA ILE A 151 -13.80 -8.85 8.64
C ILE A 151 -14.03 -7.76 9.69
N LEU A 152 -15.25 -7.64 10.21
CA LEU A 152 -15.58 -6.66 11.24
C LEU A 152 -14.73 -6.86 12.50
N ALA A 153 -14.52 -8.10 12.93
CA ALA A 153 -13.65 -8.41 14.06
C ALA A 153 -12.21 -7.94 13.82
N GLN A 154 -11.64 -8.21 12.64
CA GLN A 154 -10.30 -7.76 12.28
C GLN A 154 -10.17 -6.23 12.19
N ILE A 155 -11.22 -5.55 11.71
CA ILE A 155 -11.24 -4.10 11.57
C ILE A 155 -11.44 -3.40 12.92
N LEU A 156 -12.17 -4.02 13.86
CA LEU A 156 -12.36 -3.49 15.22
C LEU A 156 -11.17 -3.78 16.16
N ASP A 157 -10.34 -4.74 15.80
CA ASP A 157 -9.10 -5.05 16.52
C ASP A 157 -8.03 -3.99 16.23
N ASP A 158 -7.40 -3.45 17.27
CA ASP A 158 -6.44 -2.35 17.15
C ASP A 158 -5.16 -2.73 16.39
N THR A 159 -4.88 -4.02 16.21
CA THR A 159 -3.75 -4.48 15.40
C THR A 159 -3.90 -4.09 13.93
N ILE A 160 -5.10 -3.72 13.47
CA ILE A 160 -5.31 -3.18 12.11
C ILE A 160 -4.39 -2.01 11.79
N PHE A 161 -4.16 -1.12 12.77
CA PHE A 161 -3.27 0.02 12.60
C PHE A 161 -1.82 -0.42 12.40
N ALA A 162 -1.40 -1.48 13.09
CA ALA A 162 -0.07 -2.06 12.92
C ALA A 162 0.07 -2.79 11.57
N LYS A 163 -1.01 -3.39 11.04
CA LYS A 163 -1.03 -3.99 9.70
C LYS A 163 -0.88 -2.94 8.60
N ILE A 164 -1.58 -1.81 8.72
CA ILE A 164 -1.43 -0.68 7.78
C ILE A 164 -0.01 -0.11 7.86
N LYS A 165 0.51 0.13 9.07
CA LYS A 165 1.89 0.59 9.27
C LYS A 165 2.93 -0.36 8.67
N ALA A 166 2.69 -1.67 8.71
CA ALA A 166 3.60 -2.66 8.16
C ALA A 166 3.85 -2.47 6.65
N VAL A 167 2.89 -1.93 5.89
CA VAL A 167 3.10 -1.62 4.46
C VAL A 167 4.03 -0.44 4.29
N ASN A 168 3.87 0.61 5.09
CA ASN A 168 4.80 1.74 5.10
C ASN A 168 6.22 1.28 5.46
N ASP A 169 6.34 0.41 6.47
CA ASP A 169 7.63 -0.17 6.87
C ASP A 169 8.20 -1.05 5.74
N LEU A 170 7.38 -1.84 5.04
CA LEU A 170 7.79 -2.66 3.89
C LEU A 170 8.36 -1.81 2.74
N ILE A 171 7.67 -0.73 2.36
CA ILE A 171 8.13 0.20 1.33
C ILE A 171 9.46 0.83 1.73
N LYS A 172 9.63 1.22 3.01
CA LYS A 172 10.88 1.77 3.54
C LYS A 172 12.02 0.76 3.51
N GLU A 173 11.79 -0.48 3.92
CA GLU A 173 12.84 -1.53 3.88
C GLU A 173 13.23 -1.88 2.43
N LEU A 174 12.26 -1.93 1.51
CA LEU A 174 12.54 -2.11 0.07
C LEU A 174 13.37 -0.96 -0.50
N ALA A 175 13.07 0.29 -0.12
CA ALA A 175 13.84 1.46 -0.55
C ALA A 175 15.31 1.41 -0.12
N LYS A 176 15.62 0.77 1.02
CA LYS A 176 17.01 0.54 1.45
C LYS A 176 17.75 -0.45 0.55
N LEU A 177 17.05 -1.45 0.00
CA LEU A 177 17.64 -2.44 -0.91
C LEU A 177 17.81 -1.89 -2.33
N LEU A 178 16.95 -0.96 -2.73
CA LEU A 178 16.95 -0.32 -4.05
C LEU A 178 17.03 1.21 -3.90
N PRO A 179 18.13 1.73 -3.33
CA PRO A 179 18.24 3.17 -3.14
C PRO A 179 18.23 3.88 -4.51
N TYR A 180 17.60 5.06 -4.56
CA TYR A 180 17.53 5.94 -5.74
C TYR A 180 16.71 5.41 -6.95
N HIS A 181 15.93 4.33 -6.80
CA HIS A 181 15.02 3.94 -7.88
C HIS A 181 13.95 5.02 -8.10
N ILE A 182 13.77 5.44 -9.35
CA ILE A 182 12.89 6.58 -9.74
C ILE A 182 11.43 6.41 -9.29
N GLU A 183 10.99 5.16 -9.15
CA GLU A 183 9.63 4.80 -8.73
C GLU A 183 9.37 4.91 -7.23
N TYR A 184 10.41 5.05 -6.40
CA TYR A 184 10.19 5.31 -4.99
C TYR A 184 9.54 6.68 -4.81
N PRO A 185 8.64 6.82 -3.83
CA PRO A 185 7.87 8.04 -3.67
C PRO A 185 8.78 9.19 -3.21
N ILE A 186 9.27 9.98 -4.18
CA ILE A 186 10.09 11.20 -3.99
C ILE A 186 9.39 12.27 -3.13
N LEU A 187 8.08 12.12 -2.86
CA LEU A 187 7.25 13.10 -2.13
C LEU A 187 6.58 12.52 -0.87
N TYR A 188 6.90 11.29 -0.46
CA TYR A 188 6.30 10.69 0.74
C TYR A 188 7.33 10.60 1.87
N ASN A 189 7.23 11.51 2.85
CA ASN A 189 8.17 11.67 3.96
C ASN A 189 9.65 11.81 3.53
N SER A 190 9.88 12.21 2.29
CA SER A 190 11.20 12.36 1.70
C SER A 190 11.86 13.62 2.23
N GLU A 191 13.07 13.38 2.74
CA GLU A 191 14.27 14.22 2.75
C GLU A 191 14.08 15.72 2.48
N PRO A 192 14.69 16.60 3.31
CA PRO A 192 14.60 18.03 3.09
C PRO A 192 15.01 18.35 1.65
N ILE A 193 14.07 18.91 0.89
CA ILE A 193 14.38 19.51 -0.40
C ILE A 193 15.36 20.62 -0.07
N VAL A 194 16.65 20.40 -0.32
CA VAL A 194 17.66 21.44 -0.14
C VAL A 194 17.59 22.32 -1.38
N PRO A 195 17.01 23.54 -1.29
CA PRO A 195 17.02 24.45 -2.43
C PRO A 195 18.48 24.75 -2.78
N LYS A 196 18.91 24.32 -3.96
CA LYS A 196 20.22 24.70 -4.48
C LYS A 196 20.08 26.10 -5.03
N LYS A 197 20.72 27.08 -4.39
CA LYS A 197 20.72 28.46 -4.87
C LYS A 197 21.48 28.49 -6.20
N ILE A 198 20.77 28.88 -7.25
CA ILE A 198 21.34 29.07 -8.59
C ILE A 198 21.61 30.56 -8.71
N ASN A 199 22.86 30.93 -8.99
CA ASN A 199 23.26 32.34 -9.06
C ASN A 199 22.96 32.94 -10.45
N SER A 200 22.92 32.11 -11.49
CA SER A 200 22.56 32.49 -12.86
C SER A 200 21.92 31.33 -13.61
N TRP A 201 21.00 31.63 -14.53
CA TRP A 201 20.43 30.65 -15.47
C TRP A 201 21.50 29.92 -16.31
N ASN A 202 22.67 30.52 -16.48
CA ASN A 202 23.81 29.89 -17.17
C ASN A 202 24.42 28.72 -16.37
N ASP A 203 24.22 28.68 -15.05
CA ASP A 203 24.75 27.61 -14.17
C ASP A 203 23.97 26.29 -14.34
N LEU A 204 22.81 26.33 -15.01
CA LEU A 204 21.97 25.18 -15.30
C LEU A 204 22.36 24.43 -16.58
N GLY A 205 23.42 24.86 -17.28
CA GLY A 205 23.88 24.22 -18.52
C GLY A 205 22.93 24.41 -19.71
N THR A 206 21.89 25.24 -19.58
CA THR A 206 21.04 25.62 -20.70
C THR A 206 21.77 26.66 -21.53
N LYS A 207 22.18 26.30 -22.76
CA LYS A 207 22.69 27.28 -23.71
C LYS A 207 21.58 28.32 -23.97
N PRO A 208 21.88 29.63 -23.93
CA PRO A 208 20.90 30.63 -24.31
C PRO A 208 20.42 30.35 -25.73
N VAL A 209 19.10 30.35 -25.92
CA VAL A 209 18.50 30.33 -27.25
C VAL A 209 18.95 31.62 -27.93
N PRO A 210 19.56 31.57 -29.14
CA PRO A 210 19.96 32.78 -29.84
C PRO A 210 18.77 33.70 -30.00
N ASP A 211 18.94 34.97 -29.63
CA ASP A 211 17.91 35.98 -29.71
C ASP A 211 17.27 35.98 -31.10
N PHE A 212 15.93 35.89 -31.15
CA PHE A 212 15.19 36.22 -32.37
C PHE A 212 15.44 37.71 -32.64
N ILE A 213 16.30 37.99 -33.62
CA ILE A 213 16.47 39.32 -34.18
C ILE A 213 15.13 39.67 -34.87
N PRO A 214 14.53 40.85 -34.57
CA PRO A 214 13.20 41.23 -35.04
C PRO A 214 13.07 41.31 -36.56
#